data_AF-A0A517P2M3-F1
#
_entry.id   AF-A0A517P2M3-F1
#
_cell.length_a   1.000
_cell.length_b   1.000
_cell.length_c   1.000
_cell.angle_alpha   90.00
_cell.angle_beta   90.00
_cell.angle_gamma   90.00
#
_symmetry.space_group_name_H-M   'P 1'
#
loop_
_entity.id
_entity.type
_entity.pdbx_description
1 polymer ?
#
loop_
_entity_poly.entity_id
_entity_poly.type
_entity_poly.pdbx_seq_one_letter_code
_entity_poly.pdbx_strand_id
1 'polypeptide(L)'
;MLKKVIVTGGALALLSSVTVGVPLFSYARCGANWIRSSANDSVPLEWELNRARQMITDLKPEIEVNAKRIAREKIEVNHLTKQLSESDQRLAKAQTDIERLTEDLKSDSKSYTYGTRTYTVAQVKDDLSNRFKRFKTREATADKLQQMLSARNSSLKAAHERMDAMLSAKRQLEVEVENLQARLGALRVAQTSSQLNLDDSHLSQTRGLLDSIATRIDVEEETMQVDTEYFGEIDLDEPSDENLLDEIASYFGDQDVKGSLVAIQLD
;
A
#
# COMPACT_ATOMS: atom_id res chain seq x y z
N MET A 1 31.83 -38.90 25.05
CA MET A 1 33.11 -38.21 25.31
C MET A 1 33.93 -38.23 24.03
N LEU A 2 34.10 -37.10 23.35
CA LEU A 2 35.18 -36.79 22.39
C LEU A 2 34.94 -35.37 21.83
N LYS A 3 35.22 -34.39 22.69
CA LYS A 3 35.63 -33.05 22.28
C LYS A 3 37.13 -33.11 21.97
N LYS A 4 37.58 -32.30 21.00
CA LYS A 4 38.97 -31.95 20.61
C LYS A 4 39.48 -32.60 19.32
N VAL A 5 39.09 -32.05 18.16
CA VAL A 5 39.97 -31.88 16.99
C VAL A 5 39.59 -30.59 16.27
N ILE A 6 39.98 -29.46 16.86
CA ILE A 6 40.30 -28.25 16.11
C ILE A 6 41.77 -28.01 16.46
N VAL A 7 42.55 -27.55 15.48
CA VAL A 7 43.96 -27.08 15.58
C VAL A 7 45.05 -28.14 15.39
N THR A 8 45.21 -28.60 14.16
CA THR A 8 46.55 -28.79 13.56
C THR A 8 46.44 -28.72 12.04
N GLY A 9 46.80 -27.57 11.47
CA GLY A 9 46.74 -27.34 10.03
C GLY A 9 46.59 -25.86 9.67
N GLY A 10 47.27 -24.99 10.42
CA GLY A 10 47.43 -23.60 10.02
C GLY A 10 48.46 -23.49 8.90
N ALA A 11 48.21 -22.54 7.99
CA ALA A 11 49.14 -21.96 7.03
C ALA A 11 49.48 -22.82 5.78
N LEU A 12 48.59 -22.82 4.78
CA LEU A 12 48.94 -22.71 3.33
C LEU A 12 47.69 -22.77 2.42
N ALA A 13 46.72 -21.88 2.64
CA ALA A 13 45.62 -21.67 1.68
C ALA A 13 45.23 -20.19 1.59
N LEU A 14 46.23 -19.30 1.57
CA LEU A 14 46.03 -17.85 1.48
C LEU A 14 46.29 -17.24 0.09
N LEU A 15 46.45 -18.04 -0.98
CA LEU A 15 46.79 -17.47 -2.31
C LEU A 15 46.22 -18.27 -3.50
N SER A 16 44.90 -18.48 -3.63
CA SER A 16 44.34 -18.96 -4.92
C SER A 16 42.82 -18.80 -5.11
N SER A 17 42.27 -17.59 -4.95
CA SER A 17 41.03 -17.19 -5.68
C SER A 17 40.66 -15.72 -5.45
N VAL A 18 41.47 -14.81 -6.00
CA VAL A 18 41.03 -13.43 -6.27
C VAL A 18 41.08 -13.25 -7.78
N THR A 19 39.99 -13.55 -8.46
CA THR A 19 39.63 -12.94 -9.75
C THR A 19 38.11 -12.99 -9.94
N VAL A 20 37.56 -11.81 -10.23
CA VAL A 20 36.19 -11.51 -10.69
C VAL A 20 35.10 -11.43 -9.60
N GLY A 21 35.05 -10.28 -8.93
CA GLY A 21 33.94 -9.87 -8.07
C GLY A 21 33.71 -8.36 -8.16
N VAL A 22 33.48 -7.84 -9.38
CA VAL A 22 33.10 -6.43 -9.59
C VAL A 22 31.58 -6.32 -9.40
N PRO A 23 31.06 -5.38 -8.60
CA PRO A 23 29.67 -5.39 -8.16
C PRO A 23 28.70 -4.96 -9.27
N LEU A 24 28.18 -5.92 -10.05
CA LEU A 24 27.05 -5.68 -10.97
C LEU A 24 25.73 -5.31 -10.26
N PHE A 25 25.70 -5.36 -8.92
CA PHE A 25 24.55 -4.92 -8.11
C PHE A 25 24.31 -3.40 -8.12
N SER A 26 25.29 -2.58 -8.52
CA SER A 26 25.11 -1.11 -8.56
C SER A 26 24.40 -0.59 -9.81
N TYR A 27 24.31 -1.38 -10.90
CA TYR A 27 23.60 -0.96 -12.12
C TYR A 27 22.16 -1.50 -12.19
N ALA A 28 21.91 -2.70 -11.63
CA ALA A 28 20.55 -3.25 -11.54
C ALA A 28 19.61 -2.40 -10.67
N ARG A 29 20.15 -1.69 -9.66
CA ARG A 29 19.37 -0.81 -8.78
C ARG A 29 18.96 0.51 -9.45
N CYS A 30 19.64 0.93 -10.51
CA CYS A 30 19.26 2.12 -11.30
C CYS A 30 18.24 1.82 -12.40
N GLY A 31 18.12 0.58 -12.89
CA GLY A 31 17.12 0.21 -13.91
C GLY A 31 15.69 0.07 -13.39
N ALA A 32 15.50 -0.42 -12.16
CA ALA A 32 14.17 -0.69 -11.61
C ALA A 32 13.36 0.59 -11.29
N ASN A 33 14.04 1.68 -10.91
CA ASN A 33 13.38 2.97 -10.66
C ASN A 33 13.01 3.71 -11.97
N TRP A 34 13.78 3.53 -13.05
CA TRP A 34 13.52 4.20 -14.33
C TRP A 34 12.38 3.54 -15.13
N ILE A 35 12.22 2.22 -15.02
CA ILE A 35 11.07 1.50 -15.61
C ILE A 35 9.75 1.85 -14.90
N ARG A 36 9.79 2.12 -13.59
CA ARG A 36 8.58 2.50 -12.84
C ARG A 36 8.21 3.97 -13.01
N SER A 37 9.16 4.86 -13.31
CA SER A 37 8.87 6.27 -13.59
C SER A 37 8.31 6.49 -15.01
N SER A 38 8.81 5.77 -16.03
CA SER A 38 8.34 5.97 -17.42
C SER A 38 6.98 5.34 -17.73
N ALA A 39 6.47 4.44 -16.89
CA ALA A 39 5.17 3.80 -17.10
C ALA A 39 3.97 4.63 -16.59
N ASN A 40 4.19 5.57 -15.65
CA ASN A 40 3.10 6.40 -15.11
C ASN A 40 2.62 7.45 -16.12
N ASP A 41 3.51 7.98 -16.98
CA ASP A 41 3.18 8.98 -17.99
C ASP A 41 2.40 8.42 -19.20
N SER A 42 2.21 7.11 -19.27
CA SER A 42 1.59 6.42 -20.42
C SER A 42 0.13 6.02 -20.20
N VAL A 43 -0.45 6.29 -19.02
CA VAL A 43 -1.80 5.86 -18.70
C VAL A 43 -2.82 6.88 -19.20
N PRO A 44 -3.79 6.48 -20.05
CA PRO A 44 -4.83 7.40 -20.52
C PRO A 44 -5.63 7.98 -19.34
N LEU A 45 -5.86 9.29 -19.37
CA LEU A 45 -6.61 10.00 -18.32
C LEU A 45 -8.02 9.43 -18.11
N GLU A 46 -8.65 8.86 -19.15
CA GLU A 46 -9.93 8.16 -19.02
C GLU A 46 -9.86 6.94 -18.11
N TRP A 47 -8.73 6.20 -18.15
CA TRP A 47 -8.52 5.05 -17.28
C TRP A 47 -8.34 5.49 -15.83
N GLU A 48 -7.61 6.57 -15.58
CA GLU A 48 -7.44 7.12 -14.23
C GLU A 48 -8.76 7.60 -13.63
N LEU A 49 -9.62 8.24 -14.41
CA LEU A 49 -10.96 8.63 -13.98
C LEU A 49 -11.85 7.41 -13.67
N ASN A 50 -11.77 6.36 -14.48
CA ASN A 50 -12.48 5.11 -14.20
C ASN A 50 -11.95 4.41 -12.94
N ARG A 51 -10.62 4.43 -12.72
CA ARG A 51 -10.02 3.96 -11.48
C ARG A 51 -10.52 4.77 -10.28
N ALA A 52 -10.60 6.10 -10.40
CA ALA A 52 -11.14 6.97 -9.36
C ALA A 52 -12.60 6.61 -9.00
N ARG A 53 -13.46 6.36 -10.00
CA ARG A 53 -14.83 5.87 -9.77
C ARG A 53 -14.87 4.54 -9.03
N GLN A 54 -14.00 3.61 -9.41
CA GLN A 54 -13.93 2.31 -8.77
C GLN A 54 -13.53 2.48 -7.30
N MET A 55 -12.48 3.26 -7.02
CA MET A 55 -12.06 3.55 -5.64
C MET A 55 -13.18 4.20 -4.81
N ILE A 56 -13.96 5.12 -5.38
CA ILE A 56 -15.14 5.70 -4.71
C ILE A 56 -16.22 4.64 -4.45
N THR A 57 -16.43 3.72 -5.39
CA THR A 57 -17.38 2.61 -5.24
C THR A 57 -16.94 1.63 -4.16
N ASP A 58 -15.62 1.39 -4.07
CA ASP A 58 -15.00 0.51 -3.08
C ASP A 58 -15.08 1.07 -1.66
N LEU A 59 -15.45 2.36 -1.47
CA LEU A 59 -15.78 2.90 -0.15
C LEU A 59 -17.09 2.34 0.42
N LYS A 60 -18.02 1.84 -0.42
CA LYS A 60 -19.32 1.31 0.03
C LYS A 60 -19.21 0.22 1.10
N PRO A 61 -18.42 -0.86 0.93
CA PRO A 61 -18.28 -1.88 1.97
C PRO A 61 -17.71 -1.32 3.28
N GLU A 62 -16.79 -0.36 3.23
CA GLU A 62 -16.25 0.28 4.44
C GLU A 62 -17.33 1.09 5.17
N ILE A 63 -18.13 1.85 4.42
CA ILE A 63 -19.29 2.59 4.95
C ILE A 63 -20.28 1.62 5.62
N GLU A 64 -20.58 0.48 4.99
CA GLU A 64 -21.48 -0.52 5.56
C GLU A 64 -20.94 -1.13 6.86
N VAL A 65 -19.65 -1.43 6.93
CA VAL A 65 -19.00 -1.94 8.15
C VAL A 65 -19.10 -0.90 9.27
N ASN A 66 -18.82 0.36 8.97
CA ASN A 66 -18.92 1.45 9.93
C ASN A 66 -20.38 1.68 10.38
N ALA A 67 -21.34 1.62 9.46
CA ALA A 67 -22.77 1.72 9.77
C ALA A 67 -23.24 0.60 10.69
N LYS A 68 -22.80 -0.65 10.45
CA LYS A 68 -23.07 -1.79 11.33
C LYS A 68 -22.49 -1.57 12.74
N ARG A 69 -21.29 -0.99 12.87
CA ARG A 69 -20.70 -0.66 14.18
C ARG A 69 -21.54 0.39 14.92
N ILE A 70 -21.93 1.46 14.25
CA ILE A 70 -22.80 2.51 14.81
C ILE A 70 -24.15 1.92 15.25
N ALA A 71 -24.74 1.04 14.44
CA ALA A 71 -26.01 0.39 14.77
C ALA A 71 -25.90 -0.49 16.03
N ARG A 72 -24.81 -1.24 16.19
CA ARG A 72 -24.54 -2.02 17.41
C ARG A 72 -24.39 -1.11 18.62
N GLU A 73 -23.61 -0.04 18.51
CA GLU A 73 -23.42 0.92 19.60
C GLU A 73 -24.76 1.55 20.05
N LYS A 74 -25.64 1.88 19.08
CA LYS A 74 -26.98 2.39 19.39
C LYS A 74 -27.82 1.38 20.19
N ILE A 75 -27.72 0.09 19.88
CA ILE A 75 -28.40 -0.97 20.63
C ILE A 75 -27.80 -1.10 22.04
N GLU A 76 -26.48 -1.04 22.19
CA GLU A 76 -25.81 -1.05 23.50
C GLU A 76 -26.22 0.13 24.38
N VAL A 77 -26.30 1.34 23.81
CA VAL A 77 -26.82 2.54 24.48
C VAL A 77 -28.27 2.33 24.95
N ASN A 78 -29.11 1.73 24.11
CA ASN A 78 -30.49 1.42 24.49
C ASN A 78 -30.58 0.41 25.65
N HIS A 79 -29.74 -0.64 25.62
CA HIS A 79 -29.65 -1.60 26.71
C HIS A 79 -29.19 -0.94 28.02
N LEU A 80 -28.17 -0.09 27.98
CA LEU A 80 -27.69 0.64 29.15
C LEU A 80 -28.74 1.61 29.69
N THR A 81 -29.45 2.31 28.81
CA THR A 81 -30.57 3.20 29.19
C THR A 81 -31.66 2.41 29.94
N LYS A 82 -32.01 1.22 29.44
CA LYS A 82 -32.97 0.34 30.11
C LYS A 82 -32.45 -0.15 31.47
N GLN A 83 -31.20 -0.57 31.55
CA GLN A 83 -30.58 -1.02 32.80
C GLN A 83 -30.54 0.08 33.87
N LEU A 84 -30.20 1.31 33.46
CA LEU A 84 -30.22 2.47 34.34
C LEU A 84 -31.65 2.74 34.85
N SER A 85 -32.63 2.79 33.94
CA SER A 85 -34.04 2.99 34.31
C SER A 85 -34.54 1.94 35.31
N GLU A 86 -34.21 0.66 35.10
CA GLU A 86 -34.52 -0.41 36.04
C GLU A 86 -33.80 -0.24 37.39
N SER A 87 -32.55 0.21 37.38
CA SER A 87 -31.77 0.49 38.58
C SER A 87 -32.38 1.65 39.37
N ASP A 88 -32.77 2.74 38.71
CA ASP A 88 -33.38 3.91 39.32
C ASP A 88 -34.74 3.58 39.95
N GLN A 89 -35.56 2.77 39.27
CA GLN A 89 -36.82 2.28 39.86
C GLN A 89 -36.60 1.45 41.12
N ARG A 90 -35.55 0.61 41.15
CA ARG A 90 -35.20 -0.19 42.33
C ARG A 90 -34.64 0.69 43.45
N LEU A 91 -33.89 1.73 43.12
CA LEU A 91 -33.40 2.72 44.06
C LEU A 91 -34.54 3.52 44.69
N ALA A 92 -35.47 4.04 43.89
CA ALA A 92 -36.63 4.76 44.39
C ALA A 92 -37.45 3.91 45.39
N LYS A 93 -37.73 2.65 45.05
CA LYS A 93 -38.41 1.71 45.97
C LYS A 93 -37.62 1.49 47.26
N ALA A 94 -36.31 1.26 47.14
CA ALA A 94 -35.44 1.06 48.30
C ALA A 94 -35.36 2.30 49.19
N GLN A 95 -35.39 3.50 48.60
CA GLN A 95 -35.44 4.76 49.32
C GLN A 95 -36.74 4.88 50.13
N THR A 96 -37.89 4.66 49.50
CA THR A 96 -39.19 4.69 50.20
C THR A 96 -39.25 3.69 51.35
N ASP A 97 -38.74 2.47 51.16
CA ASP A 97 -38.67 1.46 52.22
C ASP A 97 -37.79 1.93 53.40
N ILE A 98 -36.63 2.52 53.10
CA ILE A 98 -35.71 3.05 54.11
C ILE A 98 -36.34 4.22 54.87
N GLU A 99 -36.99 5.14 54.17
CA GLU A 99 -37.69 6.28 54.76
C GLU A 99 -38.80 5.83 55.70
N ARG A 100 -39.63 4.88 55.27
CA ARG A 100 -40.69 4.27 56.10
C ARG A 100 -40.14 3.64 57.38
N LEU A 101 -39.12 2.77 57.27
CA LEU A 101 -38.51 2.13 58.44
C LEU A 101 -37.85 3.18 59.37
N THR A 102 -37.30 4.24 58.81
CA THR A 102 -36.69 5.33 59.58
C THR A 102 -37.76 6.14 60.33
N GLU A 103 -38.90 6.42 59.70
CA GLU A 103 -40.04 7.09 60.32
C GLU A 103 -40.66 6.24 61.43
N ASP A 104 -40.88 4.95 61.17
CA ASP A 104 -41.39 4.00 62.16
C ASP A 104 -40.46 3.98 63.40
N LEU A 105 -39.14 3.90 63.21
CA LEU A 105 -38.17 3.94 64.31
C LEU A 105 -38.15 5.26 65.09
N LYS A 106 -38.61 6.38 64.51
CA LYS A 106 -38.73 7.67 65.22
C LYS A 106 -39.96 7.71 66.14
N SER A 107 -40.98 6.89 65.88
CA SER A 107 -42.20 6.81 66.71
C SER A 107 -41.99 6.15 68.08
N ASP A 108 -40.80 5.58 68.32
CA ASP A 108 -40.38 4.89 69.56
C ASP A 108 -41.34 3.80 70.05
N SER A 109 -41.90 3.04 69.11
CA SER A 109 -42.77 1.90 69.42
C SER A 109 -41.96 0.68 69.90
N LYS A 110 -42.49 -0.09 70.85
CA LYS A 110 -41.83 -1.30 71.40
C LYS A 110 -41.68 -2.44 70.39
N SER A 111 -42.57 -2.50 69.40
CA SER A 111 -42.57 -3.52 68.34
C SER A 111 -43.20 -2.96 67.07
N TYR A 112 -42.74 -3.45 65.92
CA TYR A 112 -43.21 -3.03 64.60
C TYR A 112 -43.78 -4.22 63.83
N THR A 113 -44.92 -4.05 63.17
CA THR A 113 -45.55 -5.12 62.38
C THR A 113 -45.43 -4.80 60.90
N TYR A 114 -44.77 -5.69 60.15
CA TYR A 114 -44.64 -5.59 58.70
C TYR A 114 -45.22 -6.87 58.08
N GLY A 115 -46.27 -6.73 57.26
CA GLY A 115 -47.03 -7.87 56.75
C GLY A 115 -47.68 -8.65 57.90
N THR A 116 -47.38 -9.94 58.00
CA THR A 116 -47.89 -10.85 59.04
C THR A 116 -46.92 -11.11 60.19
N ARG A 117 -45.78 -10.40 60.24
CA ARG A 117 -44.72 -10.63 61.23
C ARG A 117 -44.45 -9.39 62.07
N THR A 118 -44.19 -9.62 63.35
CA THR A 118 -43.82 -8.59 64.32
C THR A 118 -42.31 -8.66 64.58
N TYR A 119 -41.68 -7.50 64.62
CA TYR A 119 -40.24 -7.33 64.77
C TYR A 119 -39.92 -6.42 65.96
N THR A 120 -38.79 -6.68 66.60
CA THR A 120 -38.27 -5.82 67.68
C THR A 120 -37.52 -4.61 67.12
N VAL A 121 -37.37 -3.56 67.93
CA VAL A 121 -36.61 -2.36 67.56
C VAL A 121 -35.20 -2.70 67.06
N ALA A 122 -34.52 -3.64 67.73
CA ALA A 122 -33.16 -4.07 67.36
C ALA A 122 -33.12 -4.74 65.98
N GLN A 123 -34.10 -5.61 65.68
CA GLN A 123 -34.20 -6.27 64.38
C GLN A 123 -34.46 -5.27 63.24
N VAL A 124 -35.32 -4.27 63.48
CA VAL A 124 -35.61 -3.23 62.48
C VAL A 124 -34.39 -2.33 62.25
N LYS A 125 -33.65 -1.97 63.30
CA LYS A 125 -32.40 -1.20 63.17
C LYS A 125 -31.34 -1.95 62.36
N ASP A 126 -31.18 -3.25 62.59
CA ASP A 126 -30.22 -4.07 61.83
C ASP A 126 -30.63 -4.22 60.35
N ASP A 127 -31.91 -4.50 60.08
CA ASP A 127 -32.43 -4.55 58.70
C ASP A 127 -32.26 -3.21 57.98
N LEU A 128 -32.59 -2.08 58.64
CA LEU A 128 -32.40 -0.74 58.08
C LEU A 128 -30.93 -0.48 57.73
N SER A 129 -29.99 -0.83 58.62
CA SER A 129 -28.55 -0.70 58.36
C SER A 129 -28.12 -1.50 57.12
N ASN A 130 -28.58 -2.74 57.01
CA ASN A 130 -28.26 -3.62 55.89
C ASN A 130 -28.89 -3.13 54.57
N ARG A 131 -30.13 -2.64 54.61
CA ARG A 131 -30.80 -2.01 53.46
C ARG A 131 -30.07 -0.76 53.01
N PHE A 132 -29.68 0.11 53.94
CA PHE A 132 -28.97 1.34 53.63
C PHE A 132 -27.59 1.08 53.02
N LYS A 133 -26.85 0.09 53.51
CA LYS A 133 -25.60 -0.36 52.87
C LYS A 133 -25.84 -0.79 51.42
N ARG A 134 -26.85 -1.63 51.17
CA ARG A 134 -27.22 -2.09 49.82
C ARG A 134 -27.71 -0.94 48.92
N PHE A 135 -28.43 0.02 49.48
CA PHE A 135 -28.87 1.22 48.77
C PHE A 135 -27.67 2.01 48.26
N LYS A 136 -26.70 2.34 49.14
CA LYS A 136 -25.46 3.03 48.74
C LYS A 136 -24.69 2.31 47.64
N THR A 137 -24.57 0.98 47.73
CA THR A 137 -23.89 0.21 46.67
C THR A 137 -24.63 0.30 45.34
N ARG A 138 -25.96 0.26 45.35
CA ARG A 138 -26.77 0.41 44.12
C ARG A 138 -26.74 1.82 43.56
N GLU A 139 -26.75 2.83 44.42
CA GLU A 139 -26.64 4.24 44.05
C GLU A 139 -25.31 4.46 43.31
N ALA A 140 -24.20 4.03 43.91
CA ALA A 140 -22.89 4.06 43.25
C ALA A 140 -22.86 3.27 41.93
N THR A 141 -23.62 2.18 41.82
CA THR A 141 -23.72 1.41 40.57
C THR A 141 -24.52 2.18 39.50
N ALA A 142 -25.63 2.82 39.87
CA ALA A 142 -26.43 3.65 38.98
C ALA A 142 -25.64 4.85 38.47
N ASP A 143 -24.86 5.50 39.34
CA ASP A 143 -23.96 6.58 38.95
C ASP A 143 -22.94 6.13 37.90
N LYS A 144 -22.38 4.93 38.06
CA LYS A 144 -21.45 4.35 37.08
C LYS A 144 -22.12 4.01 35.76
N LEU A 145 -23.35 3.48 35.79
CA LEU A 145 -24.16 3.25 34.59
C LEU A 145 -24.45 4.57 33.86
N GLN A 146 -24.79 5.63 34.60
CA GLN A 146 -25.05 6.95 34.04
C GLN A 146 -23.79 7.56 33.40
N GLN A 147 -22.63 7.45 34.06
CA GLN A 147 -21.34 7.87 33.49
C GLN A 147 -21.01 7.12 32.19
N MET A 148 -21.21 5.79 32.19
CA MET A 148 -20.99 4.97 31.01
C MET A 148 -21.94 5.34 29.86
N LEU A 149 -23.22 5.55 30.16
CA LEU A 149 -24.23 5.95 29.19
C LEU A 149 -23.90 7.31 28.56
N SER A 150 -23.48 8.29 29.38
CA SER A 150 -23.05 9.61 28.90
C SER A 150 -21.84 9.53 27.97
N ALA A 151 -20.83 8.74 28.36
CA ALA A 151 -19.63 8.53 27.55
C ALA A 151 -19.96 7.87 26.19
N ARG A 152 -20.80 6.83 26.20
CA ARG A 152 -21.22 6.12 24.98
C ARG A 152 -22.09 6.98 24.08
N ASN A 153 -23.02 7.76 24.63
CA ASN A 153 -23.79 8.74 23.85
C ASN A 153 -22.89 9.76 23.15
N SER A 154 -21.87 10.26 23.85
CA SER A 154 -20.89 11.20 23.29
C SER A 154 -20.08 10.56 22.16
N SER A 155 -19.61 9.32 22.35
CA SER A 155 -18.94 8.56 21.30
C SER A 155 -19.84 8.26 20.10
N LEU A 156 -21.11 7.88 20.33
CA LEU A 156 -22.09 7.61 19.28
C LEU A 156 -22.37 8.86 18.45
N LYS A 157 -22.53 10.02 19.10
CA LYS A 157 -22.67 11.32 18.42
C LYS A 157 -21.46 11.62 17.55
N ALA A 158 -20.26 11.48 18.10
CA ALA A 158 -19.02 11.72 17.36
C ALA A 158 -18.81 10.70 16.22
N ALA A 159 -19.37 9.49 16.31
CA ALA A 159 -19.36 8.51 15.23
C ALA A 159 -20.33 8.88 14.11
N HIS A 160 -21.53 9.39 14.43
CA HIS A 160 -22.46 9.92 13.43
C HIS A 160 -21.87 11.10 12.67
N GLU A 161 -21.29 12.08 13.37
CA GLU A 161 -20.66 13.25 12.74
C GLU A 161 -19.55 12.85 11.76
N ARG A 162 -18.71 11.86 12.13
CA ARG A 162 -17.68 11.31 11.23
C ARG A 162 -18.27 10.56 10.04
N MET A 163 -19.35 9.80 10.24
CA MET A 163 -20.05 9.11 9.17
C MET A 163 -20.64 10.11 8.17
N ASP A 164 -21.28 11.18 8.65
CA ASP A 164 -21.85 12.23 7.81
C ASP A 164 -20.76 12.95 7.01
N ALA A 165 -19.64 13.29 7.65
CA ALA A 165 -18.49 13.88 6.98
C ALA A 165 -17.93 12.95 5.89
N MET A 166 -17.81 11.65 6.16
CA MET A 166 -17.35 10.66 5.18
C MET A 166 -18.32 10.54 4.00
N LEU A 167 -19.62 10.50 4.24
CA LEU A 167 -20.63 10.46 3.18
C LEU A 167 -20.65 11.75 2.35
N SER A 168 -20.45 12.90 2.97
CA SER A 168 -20.30 14.18 2.28
C SER A 168 -19.06 14.18 1.38
N ALA A 169 -17.91 13.75 1.92
CA ALA A 169 -16.67 13.64 1.15
C ALA A 169 -16.82 12.69 -0.04
N LYS A 170 -17.50 11.54 0.14
CA LYS A 170 -17.80 10.61 -0.96
C LYS A 170 -18.60 11.30 -2.08
N ARG A 171 -19.69 12.01 -1.75
CA ARG A 171 -20.50 12.74 -2.75
C ARG A 171 -19.69 13.82 -3.46
N GLN A 172 -18.82 14.52 -2.72
CA GLN A 172 -17.94 15.52 -3.30
C GLN A 172 -16.97 14.90 -4.31
N LEU A 173 -16.33 13.78 -3.97
CA LEU A 173 -15.45 13.05 -4.90
C LEU A 173 -16.20 12.59 -6.16
N GLU A 174 -17.46 12.16 -6.03
CA GLU A 174 -18.30 11.80 -7.19
C GLU A 174 -18.48 12.98 -8.14
N VAL A 175 -18.85 14.16 -7.61
CA VAL A 175 -19.00 15.40 -8.39
C VAL A 175 -17.68 15.85 -9.01
N GLU A 176 -16.57 15.75 -8.28
CA GLU A 176 -15.24 16.11 -8.78
C GLU A 176 -14.83 15.23 -9.97
N VAL A 177 -15.06 13.92 -9.88
CA VAL A 177 -14.80 12.98 -10.98
C VAL A 177 -15.67 13.29 -12.20
N GLU A 178 -16.95 13.63 -12.00
CA GLU A 178 -17.84 14.03 -13.10
C GLU A 178 -17.38 15.32 -13.78
N ASN A 179 -16.99 16.33 -13.01
CA ASN A 179 -16.42 17.58 -13.54
C ASN A 179 -15.12 17.32 -14.32
N LEU A 180 -14.22 16.49 -13.79
CA LEU A 180 -12.98 16.12 -14.49
C LEU A 180 -13.25 15.37 -15.79
N GLN A 181 -14.25 14.49 -15.82
CA GLN A 181 -14.65 13.82 -17.06
C GLN A 181 -15.21 14.83 -18.09
N ALA A 182 -16.04 15.78 -17.65
CA ALA A 182 -16.55 16.82 -18.54
C ALA A 182 -15.42 17.66 -19.14
N ARG A 183 -14.42 18.03 -18.33
CA ARG A 183 -13.22 18.75 -18.79
C ARG A 183 -12.41 17.94 -19.80
N LEU A 184 -12.22 16.65 -19.56
CA LEU A 184 -11.54 15.75 -20.50
C LEU A 184 -12.32 15.66 -21.83
N GLY A 185 -13.65 15.56 -21.77
CA GLY A 185 -14.51 15.58 -22.95
C GLY A 185 -14.36 16.87 -23.76
N ALA A 186 -14.40 18.03 -23.09
CA ALA A 186 -14.20 19.33 -23.71
C ALA A 186 -12.79 19.47 -24.35
N LEU A 187 -11.75 18.99 -23.66
CA LEU A 187 -10.39 18.96 -24.20
C LEU A 187 -10.31 18.13 -25.48
N ARG A 188 -10.96 16.96 -25.50
CA ARG A 188 -10.97 16.08 -26.68
C ARG A 188 -11.71 16.70 -27.87
N VAL A 189 -12.82 17.39 -27.62
CA VAL A 189 -13.52 18.18 -28.65
C VAL A 189 -12.62 19.28 -29.17
N ALA A 190 -11.96 20.04 -28.29
CA ALA A 190 -11.03 21.08 -28.67
C ALA A 190 -9.84 20.54 -29.49
N GLN A 191 -9.23 19.41 -29.12
CA GLN A 191 -8.16 18.77 -29.88
C GLN A 191 -8.62 18.32 -31.27
N THR A 192 -9.84 17.78 -31.37
CA THR A 192 -10.42 17.37 -32.66
C THR A 192 -10.75 18.58 -33.53
N SER A 193 -11.24 19.68 -32.93
CA SER A 193 -11.48 20.95 -33.64
C SER A 193 -10.20 21.72 -33.97
N SER A 194 -9.13 21.56 -33.19
CA SER A 194 -7.83 22.20 -33.39
C SER A 194 -6.84 21.31 -34.15
N GLN A 195 -7.28 20.21 -34.74
CA GLN A 195 -6.60 19.62 -35.90
C GLN A 195 -6.65 20.60 -37.07
N LEU A 196 -5.94 21.73 -36.90
CA LEU A 196 -5.22 22.35 -37.99
C LEU A 196 -4.34 21.23 -38.55
N ASN A 197 -4.65 20.80 -39.77
CA ASN A 197 -3.83 19.87 -40.55
C ASN A 197 -2.46 20.51 -40.77
N LEU A 198 -1.58 20.48 -39.77
CA LEU A 198 -0.17 20.75 -39.95
C LEU A 198 0.42 19.48 -40.54
N ASP A 199 0.59 19.51 -41.85
CA ASP A 199 1.07 18.40 -42.66
C ASP A 199 2.56 18.15 -42.38
N ASP A 200 2.86 17.24 -41.46
CA ASP A 200 4.22 16.80 -41.11
C ASP A 200 4.86 15.89 -42.19
N SER A 201 4.16 15.62 -43.30
CA SER A 201 4.70 14.80 -44.39
C SER A 201 5.96 15.41 -45.00
N HIS A 202 6.01 16.74 -45.14
CA HIS A 202 7.18 17.46 -45.64
C HIS A 202 8.35 17.42 -44.66
N LEU A 203 8.11 17.48 -43.35
CA LEU A 203 9.18 17.40 -42.34
C LEU A 203 9.78 15.99 -42.28
N SER A 204 8.93 14.96 -42.37
CA SER A 204 9.35 13.56 -42.43
C SER A 204 10.15 13.24 -43.70
N GLN A 205 9.69 13.70 -44.87
CA GLN A 205 10.44 13.60 -46.13
C GLN A 205 11.78 14.33 -46.06
N THR A 206 11.82 15.51 -45.43
CA THR A 206 13.06 16.29 -45.29
C THR A 206 14.08 15.56 -44.40
N ARG A 207 13.64 14.91 -43.31
CA ARG A 207 14.52 14.07 -42.47
C ARG A 207 15.06 12.87 -43.23
N GLY A 208 14.21 12.18 -43.99
CA GLY A 208 14.66 11.06 -44.85
C GLY A 208 15.68 11.49 -45.91
N LEU A 209 15.50 12.68 -46.51
CA LEU A 209 16.47 13.25 -47.44
C LEU A 209 17.82 13.54 -46.72
N LEU A 210 17.78 14.15 -45.54
CA LEU A 210 18.98 14.44 -44.74
C LEU A 210 19.76 13.17 -44.36
N ASP A 211 19.08 12.12 -43.91
CA ASP A 211 19.72 10.82 -43.63
C ASP A 211 20.37 10.24 -44.88
N SER A 212 19.69 10.29 -46.03
CA SER A 212 20.26 9.78 -47.30
C SER A 212 21.50 10.57 -47.74
N ILE A 213 21.56 11.87 -47.46
CA ILE A 213 22.73 12.71 -47.73
C ILE A 213 23.87 12.34 -46.78
N ALA A 214 23.58 12.16 -45.48
CA ALA A 214 24.58 11.76 -44.50
C ALA A 214 25.22 10.42 -44.87
N THR A 215 24.41 9.40 -45.20
CA THR A 215 24.90 8.10 -45.66
C THR A 215 25.78 8.22 -46.90
N ARG A 216 25.43 9.10 -47.84
CA ARG A 216 26.25 9.30 -49.04
C ARG A 216 27.60 9.97 -48.73
N ILE A 217 27.63 10.90 -47.77
CA ILE A 217 28.89 11.50 -47.30
C ILE A 217 29.75 10.43 -46.63
N ASP A 218 29.17 9.60 -45.76
CA ASP A 218 29.90 8.52 -45.08
C ASP A 218 30.54 7.55 -46.08
N VAL A 219 29.81 7.19 -47.15
CA VAL A 219 30.33 6.33 -48.24
C VAL A 219 31.45 7.02 -49.02
N GLU A 220 31.30 8.30 -49.36
CA GLU A 220 32.34 9.03 -50.09
C GLU A 220 33.61 9.21 -49.22
N GLU A 221 33.45 9.47 -47.92
CA GLU A 221 34.56 9.53 -46.96
C GLU A 221 35.30 8.19 -46.86
N GLU A 222 34.56 7.08 -46.77
CA GLU A 222 35.14 5.74 -46.78
C GLU A 222 35.88 5.48 -48.10
N THR A 223 35.31 5.83 -49.26
CA THR A 223 35.97 5.63 -50.57
C THR A 223 37.20 6.51 -50.76
N MET A 224 37.22 7.73 -50.20
CA MET A 224 38.42 8.58 -50.18
C MET A 224 39.51 8.00 -49.28
N GLN A 225 39.14 7.27 -48.22
CA GLN A 225 40.08 6.53 -47.39
C GLN A 225 40.65 5.30 -48.11
N VAL A 226 39.84 4.65 -48.94
CA VAL A 226 40.20 3.42 -49.69
C VAL A 226 41.13 3.70 -50.89
N ASP A 227 41.13 4.89 -51.48
CA ASP A 227 41.93 5.20 -52.68
C ASP A 227 43.44 5.43 -52.45
N THR A 228 43.93 5.39 -51.19
CA THR A 228 45.37 5.56 -50.89
C THR A 228 46.14 4.30 -50.50
N GLU A 229 45.48 3.16 -50.32
CA GLU A 229 46.15 1.98 -49.71
C GLU A 229 46.20 0.74 -50.60
N TYR A 230 45.76 0.83 -51.87
CA TYR A 230 45.60 -0.36 -52.70
C TYR A 230 46.06 -0.28 -54.17
N PHE A 231 47.14 0.43 -54.51
CA PHE A 231 47.92 0.09 -55.73
C PHE A 231 49.42 0.40 -55.52
N GLY A 232 50.25 -0.63 -55.71
CA GLY A 232 51.60 -0.71 -55.15
C GLY A 232 52.78 -0.31 -56.03
N GLU A 233 53.97 -0.42 -55.44
CA GLU A 233 55.25 -0.47 -56.14
C GLU A 233 56.20 -1.45 -55.42
N ILE A 234 57.07 -2.10 -56.19
CA ILE A 234 57.99 -3.20 -55.83
C ILE A 234 59.39 -2.62 -55.51
N ASP A 235 60.06 -3.11 -54.46
CA ASP A 235 61.50 -3.48 -54.45
C ASP A 235 61.83 -4.27 -53.16
N LEU A 236 62.12 -5.59 -53.24
CA LEU A 236 63.44 -6.26 -53.34
C LEU A 236 64.43 -5.91 -52.22
N ASP A 237 64.30 -6.58 -51.07
CA ASP A 237 65.44 -7.09 -50.30
C ASP A 237 64.93 -8.10 -49.25
N GLU A 238 65.15 -9.38 -49.53
CA GLU A 238 64.96 -10.51 -48.61
C GLU A 238 66.25 -10.69 -47.78
N PRO A 239 66.20 -11.27 -46.56
CA PRO A 239 66.26 -12.73 -46.54
C PRO A 239 65.33 -13.41 -45.52
N SER A 240 64.96 -14.61 -45.96
CA SER A 240 64.55 -15.82 -45.25
C SER A 240 64.85 -15.91 -43.76
N ASP A 241 63.99 -16.65 -43.04
CA ASP A 241 64.43 -17.96 -42.54
C ASP A 241 63.27 -18.89 -42.14
N GLU A 242 63.30 -20.05 -42.80
CA GLU A 242 63.21 -21.40 -42.25
C GLU A 242 62.15 -21.70 -41.16
N ASN A 243 60.99 -22.19 -41.59
CA ASN A 243 60.32 -23.43 -41.08
C ASN A 243 58.84 -23.60 -41.49
N LEU A 244 58.41 -23.09 -42.65
CA LEU A 244 57.04 -23.31 -43.15
C LEU A 244 56.79 -24.73 -43.72
N LEU A 245 57.84 -25.50 -44.00
CA LEU A 245 57.68 -26.85 -44.60
C LEU A 245 57.11 -27.89 -43.63
N ASP A 246 57.32 -27.73 -42.31
CA ASP A 246 56.72 -28.62 -41.30
C ASP A 246 55.24 -28.29 -41.03
N GLU A 247 54.84 -27.03 -41.24
CA GLU A 247 53.44 -26.57 -41.11
C GLU A 247 52.59 -27.02 -42.31
N ILE A 248 53.20 -27.14 -43.50
CA ILE A 248 52.53 -27.56 -44.73
C ILE A 248 52.25 -29.07 -44.76
N ALA A 249 53.12 -29.91 -44.18
CA ALA A 249 52.89 -31.36 -44.13
C ALA A 249 51.78 -31.77 -43.15
N SER A 250 51.58 -31.00 -42.07
CA SER A 250 50.54 -31.27 -41.07
C SER A 250 49.16 -30.76 -41.51
N TYR A 251 49.11 -29.73 -42.36
CA TYR A 251 47.85 -29.14 -42.82
C TYR A 251 47.18 -29.88 -44.00
N PHE A 252 47.94 -30.55 -44.87
CA PHE A 252 47.38 -31.30 -46.02
C PHE A 252 47.11 -32.79 -45.75
N GLY A 253 47.36 -33.27 -44.52
CA GLY A 253 47.22 -34.67 -44.16
C GLY A 253 45.86 -35.11 -43.64
N ASP A 254 44.96 -34.20 -43.23
CA ASP A 254 43.81 -34.64 -42.41
C ASP A 254 42.43 -34.05 -42.71
N GLN A 255 42.21 -33.17 -43.70
CA GLN A 255 40.83 -32.86 -44.14
C GLN A 255 40.68 -32.66 -45.65
N ASP A 256 40.67 -33.79 -46.36
CA ASP A 256 39.55 -34.06 -47.26
C ASP A 256 38.25 -33.91 -46.46
N VAL A 257 37.20 -33.35 -47.07
CA VAL A 257 35.85 -33.08 -46.52
C VAL A 257 35.58 -31.68 -45.93
N LYS A 258 35.24 -30.77 -46.88
CA LYS A 258 34.12 -29.80 -46.82
C LYS A 258 34.30 -28.48 -46.05
N GLY A 259 34.19 -27.40 -46.82
CA GLY A 259 33.17 -26.37 -46.50
C GLY A 259 33.66 -24.92 -46.49
N SER A 260 33.85 -24.38 -47.70
CA SER A 260 33.64 -22.98 -48.09
C SER A 260 33.20 -22.01 -46.98
N LEU A 261 34.13 -21.12 -46.65
CA LEU A 261 33.96 -19.82 -46.00
C LEU A 261 32.91 -18.98 -46.78
N VAL A 262 32.25 -17.96 -46.22
CA VAL A 262 32.84 -16.64 -45.94
C VAL A 262 31.89 -15.87 -45.01
N ALA A 263 32.44 -15.30 -43.94
CA ALA A 263 31.88 -14.11 -43.31
C ALA A 263 32.66 -12.91 -43.84
N ILE A 264 31.91 -11.84 -44.14
CA ILE A 264 32.34 -10.44 -44.10
C ILE A 264 33.24 -10.06 -45.29
N GLN A 265 32.65 -9.54 -46.36
CA GLN A 265 32.32 -8.12 -46.60
C GLN A 265 33.54 -7.21 -46.60
N LEU A 266 34.09 -7.07 -47.81
CA LEU A 266 34.30 -5.84 -48.59
C LEU A 266 34.44 -6.37 -50.04
N ASP A 267 33.52 -6.18 -50.99
CA ASP A 267 32.32 -5.35 -51.16
C ASP A 267 31.23 -6.15 -51.92
#